data_AF-A0A1G0BYI6-F1
#
_entry.id   AF-A0A1G0BYI6-F1
#
_cell.length_a   1.000
_cell.length_b   1.000
_cell.length_c   1.000
_cell.angle_alpha   90.00
_cell.angle_beta   90.00
_cell.angle_gamma   90.00
#
_symmetry.space_group_name_H-M   'P 1'
#
loop_
_entity.id
_entity.type
_entity.pdbx_description
1 polymer ?
#
loop_
_entity_poly.entity_id
_entity_poly.type
_entity_poly.pdbx_seq_one_letter_code
_entity_poly.pdbx_strand_id
1 'polypeptide(L)'
;MMAIKWTKELSVGNEVIDSEHMNLIGLTNDVVHAILKRDCAALAQAFEMLEDRLHVHFVNEEKIALATEFDYSKHKQAQLYSLKELRHMRDELLAKNCVWGDGTVD
;
A
#
# COMPACT_ATOMS: atom_id res chain seq x y z
N MET A 1 13.32 8.56 -7.73
CA MET A 1 13.00 7.60 -6.66
C MET A 1 13.23 6.18 -7.16
N MET A 2 13.75 5.26 -6.35
CA MET A 2 13.88 3.84 -6.72
C MET A 2 12.60 3.07 -6.36
N ALA A 3 12.22 2.13 -7.21
CA ALA A 3 11.13 1.20 -6.94
C ALA A 3 11.47 0.29 -5.75
N ILE A 4 10.49 0.03 -4.89
CA ILE A 4 10.57 -0.96 -3.82
C ILE A 4 10.75 -2.33 -4.48
N LYS A 5 11.73 -3.10 -4.01
CA LYS A 5 11.98 -4.46 -4.50
C LYS A 5 11.62 -5.47 -3.42
N TRP A 6 10.96 -6.54 -3.82
CA TRP A 6 10.81 -7.71 -2.95
C TRP A 6 12.18 -8.28 -2.60
N THR A 7 12.36 -8.65 -1.34
CA THR A 7 13.55 -9.35 -0.85
C THR A 7 13.12 -10.48 0.09
N LYS A 8 14.02 -11.43 0.35
CA LYS A 8 13.69 -12.59 1.20
C LYS A 8 13.39 -12.20 2.64
N GLU A 9 13.93 -11.07 3.10
CA GLU A 9 13.70 -10.51 4.45
C GLU A 9 12.26 -10.03 4.65
N LEU A 10 11.50 -9.80 3.58
CA LEU A 10 10.08 -9.46 3.62
C LEU A 10 9.15 -10.68 3.66
N SER A 11 9.71 -11.88 3.48
CA SER A 11 8.95 -13.13 3.56
C SER A 11 8.52 -13.41 4.99
N VAL A 12 7.25 -13.80 5.15
CA VAL A 12 6.70 -14.27 6.43
C VAL A 12 6.59 -15.80 6.48
N GLY A 13 7.15 -16.49 5.48
CA GLY A 13 7.16 -17.96 5.39
C GLY A 13 5.82 -18.57 4.99
N ASN A 14 4.85 -17.77 4.56
CA ASN A 14 3.58 -18.21 4.01
C ASN A 14 3.50 -17.81 2.53
N GLU A 15 3.54 -18.78 1.63
CA GLU A 15 3.63 -18.53 0.18
C GLU A 15 2.47 -17.67 -0.37
N VAL A 16 1.27 -17.82 0.19
CA VAL A 16 0.09 -17.04 -0.22
C VAL A 16 0.26 -15.58 0.20
N ILE A 17 0.60 -15.35 1.47
CA ILE A 17 0.81 -14.01 2.01
C ILE A 17 2.01 -13.32 1.34
N ASP A 18 3.10 -14.05 1.10
CA ASP A 18 4.27 -13.52 0.40
C ASP A 18 3.94 -13.11 -1.04
N SER A 19 3.12 -13.90 -1.75
CA SER A 19 2.64 -13.53 -3.08
C SER A 19 1.77 -12.27 -3.05
N GLU A 20 0.92 -12.12 -2.04
CA GLU A 20 0.14 -10.89 -1.83
C GLU A 20 1.04 -9.69 -1.54
N HIS A 21 2.05 -9.82 -0.69
CA HIS A 21 3.01 -8.75 -0.42
C HIS A 21 3.78 -8.33 -1.68
N MET A 22 4.25 -9.28 -2.50
CA MET A 22 4.89 -8.96 -3.78
C MET A 22 3.96 -8.15 -4.69
N ASN A 23 2.67 -8.49 -4.72
CA ASN A 23 1.67 -7.78 -5.50
C ASN A 23 1.42 -6.36 -4.95
N LEU A 24 1.32 -6.21 -3.62
CA LEU A 24 1.17 -4.91 -2.96
C LEU A 24 2.38 -4.00 -3.21
N ILE A 25 3.60 -4.56 -3.24
CA ILE A 25 4.81 -3.81 -3.62
C ILE A 25 4.73 -3.32 -5.07
N GLY A 26 4.24 -4.15 -5.99
CA GLY A 26 3.99 -3.78 -7.37
C GLY A 26 3.05 -2.57 -7.47
N LEU A 27 1.89 -2.64 -6.83
CA LEU A 27 0.90 -1.56 -6.81
C LEU A 27 1.44 -0.29 -6.13
N THR A 28 2.24 -0.43 -5.07
CA THR A 28 2.93 0.71 -4.44
C THR A 28 3.91 1.38 -5.41
N ASN A 29 4.62 0.60 -6.21
CA ASN A 29 5.51 1.14 -7.25
C ASN A 29 4.72 1.86 -8.35
N ASP A 30 3.52 1.39 -8.70
CA ASP A 30 2.65 2.06 -9.67
C ASP A 30 2.18 3.43 -9.16
N VAL A 31 1.83 3.54 -7.87
CA VAL A 31 1.54 4.83 -7.21
C VAL A 31 2.74 5.77 -7.32
N VAL A 32 3.94 5.30 -6.95
CA VAL A 32 5.18 6.11 -7.05
C VAL A 32 5.44 6.54 -8.49
N HIS A 33 5.23 5.66 -9.47
CA HIS A 33 5.41 5.97 -10.88
C HIS A 33 4.45 7.07 -11.33
N ALA A 34 3.16 6.97 -10.99
CA ALA A 34 2.16 7.97 -11.34
C ALA A 34 2.46 9.34 -10.71
N ILE A 35 2.93 9.38 -9.45
CA ILE A 35 3.39 10.62 -8.79
C ILE A 35 4.53 11.26 -9.59
N LEU A 36 5.55 10.47 -9.96
CA LEU A 36 6.72 10.96 -10.70
C LEU A 36 6.36 11.46 -12.11
N LYS A 37 5.35 10.84 -12.74
CA LYS A 37 4.84 11.26 -14.05
C LYS A 37 3.84 12.43 -13.95
N ARG A 38 3.44 12.82 -12.74
CA ARG A 38 2.35 13.77 -12.50
C ARG A 38 1.06 13.39 -13.24
N ASP A 39 0.81 12.09 -13.38
CA ASP A 39 -0.38 11.57 -14.05
C ASP A 39 -1.48 11.33 -13.01
N CYS A 40 -2.41 12.28 -12.89
CA CYS A 40 -3.48 12.18 -11.89
C CYS A 40 -4.45 11.05 -12.12
N ALA A 41 -4.73 10.70 -13.38
CA ALA A 41 -5.67 9.63 -13.69
C ALA A 41 -5.05 8.28 -13.29
N ALA A 42 -3.79 8.05 -13.68
CA ALA A 42 -3.06 6.86 -13.26
C ALA A 42 -2.85 6.82 -11.74
N LEU A 43 -2.64 7.98 -11.10
CA LEU A 43 -2.46 8.06 -9.65
C LEU A 43 -3.72 7.65 -8.91
N ALA A 44 -4.87 8.19 -9.30
CA ALA A 44 -6.15 7.84 -8.70
C ALA A 44 -6.43 6.33 -8.85
N GLN A 45 -6.23 5.79 -10.05
CA GLN A 45 -6.41 4.37 -10.33
C GLN A 45 -5.45 3.49 -9.52
N ALA A 46 -4.17 3.87 -9.42
CA ALA A 46 -3.17 3.10 -8.67
C ALA A 46 -3.50 3.06 -7.17
N PHE A 47 -3.98 4.18 -6.59
CA PHE A 47 -4.45 4.20 -5.20
C PHE A 47 -5.68 3.32 -4.98
N GLU A 48 -6.66 3.36 -5.87
CA GLU A 48 -7.86 2.52 -5.81
C GLU A 48 -7.48 1.03 -5.85
N MET A 49 -6.64 0.64 -6.82
CA MET A 49 -6.16 -0.74 -6.93
C MET A 49 -5.37 -1.20 -5.70
N LEU A 50 -4.51 -0.34 -5.14
CA LEU A 50 -3.74 -0.64 -3.93
C LEU A 50 -4.67 -0.81 -2.72
N GLU A 51 -5.65 0.08 -2.56
CA GLU A 51 -6.62 0.03 -1.46
C GLU A 51 -7.46 -1.26 -1.52
N ASP A 52 -7.99 -1.60 -2.70
CA ASP A 52 -8.77 -2.84 -2.89
C ASP A 52 -7.94 -4.08 -2.58
N ARG A 53 -6.67 -4.09 -3.01
CA ARG A 53 -5.78 -5.23 -2.77
C ARG A 53 -5.41 -5.37 -1.30
N LEU A 54 -5.21 -4.26 -0.59
CA LEU A 54 -4.98 -4.26 0.85
C LEU A 54 -6.17 -4.83 1.62
N HIS A 55 -7.41 -4.50 1.24
CA HIS A 55 -8.58 -5.10 1.89
C HIS A 55 -8.62 -6.62 1.77
N VAL A 56 -8.35 -7.16 0.56
CA VAL A 56 -8.29 -8.61 0.34
C VAL A 56 -7.18 -9.26 1.17
N HIS A 57 -5.98 -8.67 1.14
CA HIS A 57 -4.83 -9.15 1.89
C HIS A 57 -5.10 -9.16 3.40
N PHE A 58 -5.62 -8.06 3.96
CA PHE A 58 -5.94 -7.97 5.39
C PHE A 58 -6.98 -9.00 5.83
N VAL A 59 -8.02 -9.25 5.02
CA VAL A 59 -8.99 -10.31 5.31
C VAL A 59 -8.32 -11.69 5.41
N ASN A 60 -7.29 -11.95 4.60
CA ASN A 60 -6.58 -13.24 4.63
C ASN A 60 -5.64 -13.34 5.84
N GLU A 61 -4.91 -12.28 6.17
CA GLU A 61 -4.11 -12.23 7.41
C GLU A 61 -4.98 -12.37 8.65
N GLU A 62 -6.14 -11.71 8.68
CA GLU A 62 -7.10 -11.77 9.78
C GLU A 62 -7.62 -13.19 10.03
N LYS A 63 -7.91 -13.95 8.97
CA LYS A 63 -8.28 -15.37 9.09
C LYS A 63 -7.18 -16.20 9.71
N ILE A 64 -5.92 -15.95 9.34
CA ILE A 64 -4.75 -16.64 9.91
C ILE A 64 -4.56 -16.23 11.37
N ALA A 65 -4.65 -14.94 11.69
CA ALA A 65 -4.52 -14.43 13.05
C ALA A 65 -5.58 -15.03 13.98
N LEU A 66 -6.85 -15.12 13.54
CA LEU A 66 -7.94 -15.74 14.31
C LEU A 66 -7.78 -17.26 14.47
N ALA A 67 -7.14 -17.92 13.51
CA ALA A 67 -6.85 -19.36 13.57
C ALA A 67 -5.61 -19.69 14.43
N THR A 68 -4.91 -18.67 14.93
CA THR A 68 -3.68 -18.80 15.72
C THR A 68 -3.83 -18.03 17.03
N GLU A 69 -2.85 -18.11 17.93
CA GLU A 69 -2.80 -17.30 19.15
C GLU A 69 -2.26 -15.88 18.91
N PHE A 70 -2.32 -15.40 17.67
CA PHE A 70 -1.83 -14.08 17.29
C PHE A 70 -2.79 -12.98 17.76
N ASP A 71 -2.25 -11.82 18.14
CA ASP A 71 -3.05 -10.69 18.63
C ASP A 71 -3.82 -10.01 17.48
N TYR A 72 -5.00 -10.54 17.19
CA TYR A 72 -5.92 -10.04 16.18
C TYR A 72 -6.25 -8.55 16.39
N SER A 73 -6.51 -8.14 17.64
CA SER A 73 -6.98 -6.78 17.92
C SER A 73 -5.92 -5.75 17.57
N LYS A 74 -4.67 -6.01 17.97
CA LYS A 74 -3.54 -5.14 17.65
C LYS A 74 -3.25 -5.11 16.15
N HIS A 75 -3.32 -6.27 15.50
CA HIS A 75 -3.10 -6.37 14.05
C HIS A 75 -4.15 -5.59 13.27
N LYS A 76 -5.43 -5.77 13.61
CA LYS A 76 -6.55 -5.06 13.00
C LYS A 76 -6.44 -3.54 13.16
N GLN A 77 -5.99 -3.08 14.33
CA GLN A 77 -5.79 -1.65 14.57
C GLN A 77 -4.69 -1.08 13.66
N ALA A 78 -3.58 -1.80 13.46
CA ALA A 78 -2.52 -1.38 12.56
C ALA A 78 -3.00 -1.32 11.10
N GLN A 79 -3.76 -2.32 10.65
CA GLN A 79 -4.35 -2.37 9.30
C GLN A 79 -5.30 -1.18 9.05
N LEU A 80 -6.16 -0.86 10.01
CA LEU A 80 -7.07 0.29 9.92
C LEU A 80 -6.31 1.62 9.87
N TYR A 81 -5.24 1.75 10.64
CA TYR A 81 -4.37 2.92 10.60
C TYR A 81 -3.71 3.06 9.21
N SER A 82 -3.14 1.99 8.67
CA SER A 82 -2.53 2.00 7.34
C SER A 82 -3.51 2.42 6.23
N LEU A 83 -4.76 1.93 6.26
CA LEU A 83 -5.79 2.36 5.29
C LEU A 83 -6.16 3.83 5.44
N LYS A 84 -6.24 4.33 6.68
CA LYS A 84 -6.50 5.74 6.94
C LYS A 84 -5.40 6.62 6.35
N GLU A 85 -4.14 6.28 6.59
CA GLU A 85 -3.00 7.05 6.08
C GLU A 85 -2.92 6.98 4.55
N LEU A 86 -3.22 5.82 3.94
CA LEU A 86 -3.28 5.67 2.49
C LEU A 86 -4.33 6.60 1.87
N ARG A 87 -5.56 6.60 2.41
CA ARG A 87 -6.66 7.44 1.94
C ARG A 87 -6.33 8.92 2.12
N HIS A 88 -5.76 9.28 3.27
CA HIS A 88 -5.34 10.65 3.53
C HIS A 88 -4.31 11.12 2.50
N MET A 89 -3.27 10.32 2.24
CA MET A 89 -2.27 10.61 1.23
C MET A 89 -2.88 10.75 -0.17
N ARG A 90 -3.76 9.82 -0.57
CA ARG A 90 -4.49 9.91 -1.84
C ARG A 90 -5.25 11.23 -1.94
N ASP A 91 -6.03 11.57 -0.92
CA ASP A 91 -6.91 12.76 -0.94
C ASP A 91 -6.09 14.05 -0.99
N GLU A 92 -4.99 14.15 -0.23
CA GLU A 92 -4.08 15.29 -0.31
C GLU A 92 -3.44 15.43 -1.69
N LEU A 93 -3.09 14.29 -2.31
CA LEU A 93 -2.47 14.29 -3.62
C LEU A 93 -3.50 14.66 -4.73
N LEU A 94 -4.69 14.08 -4.70
CA LEU A 94 -5.70 14.40 -5.71
C LEU A 94 -6.25 15.83 -5.55
N ALA A 95 -6.37 16.35 -4.33
CA ALA A 95 -6.80 17.73 -4.08
C ALA A 95 -5.85 18.78 -4.67
N LYS A 96 -4.56 18.45 -4.82
CA LYS A 96 -3.55 19.32 -5.44
C LYS A 96 -3.55 19.22 -6.97
N ASN A 97 -4.45 18.45 -7.60
CA ASN A 97 -4.45 18.19 -9.05
C ASN A 97 -3.07 17.77 -9.59
N CYS A 98 -2.31 17.00 -8.81
CA CYS A 98 -0.92 16.62 -9.11
C CYS A 98 0.07 17.77 -9.31
N VAL A 99 -0.29 18.93 -8.79
CA VAL A 99 0.60 20.09 -8.63
C VAL A 99 1.19 20.03 -7.23
N TRP A 100 2.19 19.18 -7.07
CA TRP A 100 3.10 19.23 -5.94
C TRP A 100 4.20 20.23 -6.25
N GLY A 101 4.58 21.04 -5.26
CA GLY A 101 5.84 21.77 -5.31
C GLY A 101 6.97 20.75 -5.39
N ASP A 102 7.86 20.92 -6.37
CA ASP A 102 9.16 20.28 -6.30
C ASP A 102 9.79 20.85 -5.03
N GLY A 103 9.85 20.07 -3.95
CA GLY A 103 10.67 20.45 -2.82
C GLY A 103 12.04 20.78 -3.41
N THR A 104 12.41 22.05 -3.36
CA THR A 104 13.72 22.54 -3.78
C THR A 104 14.73 21.69 -3.03
N VAL A 105 15.29 20.70 -3.72
CA VAL A 105 16.58 20.13 -3.39
C VAL A 105 17.58 21.23 -3.74
N ASP A 106 17.78 22.13 -2.79
CA ASP A 106 19.06 22.81 -2.60
C ASP A 106 20.01 21.87 -1.85
#